data_AF-A0A1Y5K6W2-F1
#
_entry.id   AF-A0A1Y5K6W2-F1
#
_cell.length_a   1.000
_cell.length_b   1.000
_cell.length_c   1.000
_cell.angle_alpha   90.00
_cell.angle_beta   90.00
_cell.angle_gamma   90.00
#
_symmetry.space_group_name_H-M   'P 1'
#
loop_
_entity.id
_entity.type
_entity.pdbx_description
1 polymer ?
#
loop_
_entity_poly.entity_id
_entity_poly.type
_entity_poly.pdbx_seq_one_letter_code
_entity_poly.pdbx_strand_id
1 'polypeptide(L)' 'MRFAIASKANGWEEYMCEQQGLDCFSDDLGSALLFYNWRNIPFHVLEPTDYIVKVEEDEEGGLLVVGTLSKEEMDENSF' A
#
# COMPACT_ATOMS: atom_id res chain seq x y z
N MET A 1 -6.83 10.71 -2.84
CA MET A 1 -6.30 9.34 -3.02
C MET A 1 -4.96 9.22 -2.32
N ARG A 2 -4.79 8.18 -1.51
CA ARG A 2 -3.55 7.75 -0.87
C ARG A 2 -3.20 6.34 -1.38
N PHE A 3 -2.04 5.84 -1.02
CA PHE A 3 -1.58 4.51 -1.39
C PHE A 3 -1.01 3.80 -0.17
N ALA A 4 -1.14 2.49 -0.13
CA ALA A 4 -0.46 1.64 0.85
C ALA A 4 0.22 0.47 0.12
N ILE A 5 1.23 -0.10 0.77
CA ILE A 5 1.83 -1.36 0.32
C ILE A 5 1.07 -2.49 1.02
N ALA A 6 0.66 -3.49 0.27
CA ALA A 6 0.00 -4.68 0.77
C ALA A 6 0.77 -5.93 0.34
N SER A 7 0.69 -7.00 1.12
CA SER A 7 1.22 -8.32 0.79
C SER A 7 0.16 -9.38 1.04
N LYS A 8 0.18 -10.44 0.24
CA LYS A 8 -0.64 -11.64 0.49
C LYS A 8 0.16 -12.67 1.26
N ALA A 9 -0.01 -12.67 2.58
CA ALA A 9 0.62 -13.63 3.48
C ALA A 9 -0.45 -14.51 4.14
N ASN A 10 -0.23 -15.82 4.19
CA ASN A 10 -1.05 -16.78 4.95
C ASN A 10 -2.58 -16.74 4.66
N GLY A 11 -2.98 -16.30 3.46
CA GLY A 11 -4.39 -16.18 3.06
C GLY A 11 -5.08 -14.87 3.45
N TRP A 12 -4.34 -13.94 4.07
CA TRP A 12 -4.80 -12.60 4.43
C TRP A 12 -4.03 -11.54 3.64
N GLU A 13 -4.66 -10.37 3.50
CA GLU A 13 -3.98 -9.17 2.99
C GLU A 13 -3.49 -8.39 4.20
N GLU A 14 -2.18 -8.13 4.25
CA GLU A 14 -1.55 -7.35 5.32
C GLU A 14 -0.90 -6.12 4.71
N TYR A 15 -0.99 -4.98 5.38
CA TYR A 15 -0.52 -3.68 4.93
C TYR A 15 0.75 -3.26 5.65
N MET A 16 1.69 -2.67 4.91
CA MET A 16 2.94 -2.21 5.49
C MET A 16 2.67 -1.09 6.49
N CYS A 17 3.24 -1.21 7.68
CA CYS A 17 3.17 -0.22 8.75
C CYS A 17 4.55 0.36 9.08
N GLU A 18 4.61 1.40 9.90
CA GLU A 18 5.87 1.99 10.34
C GLU A 18 6.50 1.07 11.44
N GLN A 19 7.62 0.38 11.17
CA GLN A 19 8.43 -0.27 12.23
C GLN A 19 9.85 0.26 12.33
N GLN A 20 10.30 0.26 13.58
CA GLN A 20 11.71 0.30 13.93
C GLN A 20 12.37 -1.08 13.71
N GLY A 21 12.69 -1.42 12.46
CA GLY A 21 13.84 -2.29 12.17
C GLY A 21 13.62 -3.69 11.56
N LEU A 22 12.40 -4.16 11.29
CA LEU A 22 12.10 -5.39 10.50
C LEU A 22 10.72 -5.28 9.80
N ASP A 23 10.34 -6.30 9.01
CA ASP A 23 9.10 -6.39 8.22
C ASP A 23 7.85 -6.10 9.06
N CYS A 24 7.26 -4.91 8.86
CA CYS A 24 6.01 -4.51 9.52
C CYS A 24 4.84 -4.67 8.58
N PHE A 25 3.94 -5.59 8.90
CA PHE A 25 2.64 -5.71 8.26
C PHE A 25 1.53 -5.79 9.31
N SER A 26 0.35 -5.28 8.99
CA SER A 26 -0.87 -5.33 9.82
C SER A 26 -2.10 -5.53 8.94
N ASP A 27 -3.09 -6.27 9.42
CA ASP A 27 -4.40 -6.43 8.76
C ASP A 27 -5.30 -5.18 8.88
N ASP A 28 -4.95 -4.24 9.77
CA ASP A 28 -5.67 -2.98 9.96
C ASP A 28 -5.11 -1.89 9.05
N LEU A 29 -5.89 -1.53 8.02
CA LEU A 29 -5.56 -0.44 7.09
C LEU A 29 -5.40 0.92 7.80
N GLY A 30 -6.08 1.14 8.93
CA GLY A 30 -5.95 2.36 9.73
C GLY A 30 -4.54 2.56 10.31
N SER A 31 -3.80 1.46 10.49
CA SER A 31 -2.44 1.43 11.01
C SER A 31 -1.38 1.38 9.89
N ALA A 32 -1.80 1.35 8.62
CA ALA A 32 -0.91 1.27 7.47
C ALA A 32 -0.16 2.59 7.23
N LEU A 33 1.05 2.46 6.70
CA LEU A 33 1.82 3.59 6.19
C LEU A 33 1.19 4.08 4.88
N LEU A 34 0.68 5.31 4.90
CA LEU A 34 0.00 5.91 3.74
C LEU A 34 0.94 6.84 2.97
N PHE A 35 0.98 6.66 1.66
CA PHE A 35 1.71 7.50 0.73
C PHE A 35 0.73 8.38 -0.04
N TYR A 36 1.00 9.69 -0.13
CA TYR A 36 0.19 10.61 -0.95
C TYR A 36 0.54 10.56 -2.43
N ASN A 37 1.71 9.98 -2.75
CA ASN A 37 2.18 9.79 -4.11
C ASN A 37 2.85 8.42 -4.19
N TRP A 38 2.39 7.57 -5.11
CA TRP A 38 2.93 6.23 -5.29
C TRP A 38 4.43 6.24 -5.65
N ARG A 39 4.95 7.32 -6.23
CA ARG A 39 6.40 7.43 -6.55
C ARG A 39 7.29 7.52 -5.31
N ASN A 40 6.72 7.85 -4.15
CA ASN A 40 7.46 7.88 -2.88
C ASN A 40 7.55 6.49 -2.23
N ILE A 41 6.91 5.48 -2.81
CA ILE A 41 6.97 4.11 -2.32
C ILE A 41 8.37 3.56 -2.64
N PRO A 42 9.07 2.98 -1.65
CA PRO A 42 10.41 2.45 -1.85
C PRO A 42 10.37 1.11 -2.59
N PHE A 43 10.14 1.13 -3.90
CA PHE A 43 10.00 -0.08 -4.73
C PHE A 43 11.14 -1.10 -4.60
N HIS A 44 12.35 -0.65 -4.26
CA HIS A 44 13.52 -1.51 -4.10
C HIS A 44 13.47 -2.43 -2.87
N VAL A 45 12.59 -2.15 -1.90
CA VAL A 45 12.39 -3.01 -0.72
C VAL A 45 11.16 -3.92 -0.85
N LEU A 46 10.39 -3.81 -1.94
CA LEU A 46 9.19 -4.62 -2.12
C LEU A 46 9.55 -6.05 -2.50
N GLU A 47 8.94 -7.01 -1.82
CA GLU A 47 9.01 -8.42 -2.17
C GLU A 47 8.12 -8.73 -3.38
N PRO A 48 8.34 -9.85 -4.09
CA PRO A 48 7.52 -10.23 -5.25
C PRO A 48 6.03 -10.42 -4.96
N THR A 49 5.67 -10.65 -3.68
CA THR A 49 4.30 -10.80 -3.21
C THR A 49 3.64 -9.47 -2.86
N ASP A 50 4.42 -8.39 -2.80
CA ASP A 50 3.95 -7.07 -2.45
C ASP A 50 3.35 -6.35 -3.65
N TYR A 51 2.33 -5.54 -3.38
CA TYR A 51 1.66 -4.71 -4.37
C TYR A 51 1.15 -3.43 -3.73
N ILE A 52 0.81 -2.46 -4.57
CA ILE A 52 0.32 -1.16 -4.13
C ILE A 52 -1.20 -1.13 -4.26
N VAL A 53 -1.86 -0.74 -3.19
CA VAL A 53 -3.31 -0.49 -3.15
C VAL A 53 -3.59 1.01 -3.15
N LYS A 54 -4.70 1.40 -3.78
CA LYS A 54 -5.27 2.75 -3.77
C LYS A 54 -6.23 2.84 -2.59
N VAL A 55 -6.02 3.85 -1.76
CA VAL A 55 -6.76 4.07 -0.53
C VAL A 55 -7.52 5.39 -0.60
N GLU A 56 -8.80 5.35 -0.25
CA GLU A 56 -9.66 6.52 -0.08
C GLU A 56 -10.22 6.58 1.33
N GLU A 57 -10.61 7.79 1.73
CA GLU A 57 -11.25 8.05 3.02
C GLU A 57 -12.75 8.16 2.77
N ASP A 58 -13.56 7.46 3.56
CA ASP A 58 -15.02 7.50 3.47
C ASP A 58 -15.62 8.73 4.17
N GLU A 59 -16.94 8.84 4.16
CA GLU A 59 -17.66 9.97 4.77
C GLU A 59 -17.56 10.01 6.30
N GLU A 60 -17.19 8.90 6.94
CA GLU A 60 -17.03 8.77 8.40
C GLU A 60 -15.56 8.90 8.84
N GLY A 61 -14.63 9.08 7.89
CA GLY A 61 -13.18 9.16 8.13
C GLY A 61 -12.48 7.79 8.16
N GLY A 62 -13.18 6.72 7.82
CA GLY A 62 -12.62 5.38 7.66
C GLY A 62 -11.79 5.27 6.37
N LEU A 63 -10.85 4.33 6.35
CA LEU A 63 -10.01 4.08 5.16
C LEU A 63 -10.50 2.84 4.43
N LEU A 64 -10.54 2.92 3.10
CA LEU A 64 -11.03 1.87 2.21
C LEU A 64 -10.05 1.63 1.07
N VAL A 65 -9.80 0.36 0.73
CA VAL A 65 -9.12 -0.01 -0.52
C VAL A 65 -10.11 0.08 -1.67
N VAL A 66 -9.81 0.91 -2.66
CA VAL A 66 -10.67 1.13 -3.84
C VAL A 66 -10.10 0.50 -5.12
N GLY A 67 -8.89 -0.05 -5.04
CA GLY A 67 -8.27 -0.78 -6.15
C GLY A 67 -6.79 -1.03 -5.92
N THR A 68 -6.16 -1.69 -6.89
CA THR A 68 -4.70 -1.85 -6.95
C THR A 68 -4.12 -0.90 -7.99
N LEU A 69 -2.88 -0.48 -7.79
CA LEU A 69 -2.11 0.23 -8.80
C LEU A 69 -1.49 -0.80 -9.73
N SER A 70 -1.87 -0.81 -11.00
CA SER A 70 -1.31 -1.75 -11.97
C SER A 70 0.11 -1.32 -12.38
N LYS A 71 0.89 -2.27 -12.89
CA LYS A 71 2.23 -1.98 -13.42
C LYS A 71 2.18 -1.00 -14.61
N GLU A 72 1.15 -1.11 -15.44
CA GLU A 72 0.93 -0.21 -16.58
C GLU A 72 0.69 1.23 -16.10
N GLU A 73 -0.11 1.42 -15.04
CA GLU A 73 -0.35 2.75 -14.46
C GLU A 73 0.93 3.39 -13.89
N MET A 74 1.86 2.57 -13.36
CA MET A 74 3.17 3.01 -12.90
C MET A 74 4.08 3.40 -14.08
N ASP A 75 4.08 2.61 -15.15
CA ASP A 75 4.93 2.82 -16.32
C ASP A 75 4.46 4.00 -17.18
N GLU A 76 3.15 4.19 -17.38
CA GLU A 76 2.56 5.26 -18.21
C GLU A 76 2.78 6.67 -17.65
N ASN A 77 3.17 6.78 -16.38
CA ASN A 77 3.38 8.05 -15.68
C ASN A 77 4.87 8.32 -15.36
N SER A 78 5.79 7.52 -15.90
CA SER A 78 7.23 7.73 -15.75
C SER A 78 7.76 8.66 -16.85
N PHE A 79 7.56 9.97 -16.71
CA PHE A 79 8.14 11.01 -17.57
C PHE A 79 9.15 11.86 -16.80
#